data_AF-A0A7W1EB30-F1
#
_entry.id   AF-A0A7W1EB30-F1
#
_cell.length_a   1.000
_cell.length_b   1.000
_cell.length_c   1.000
_cell.angle_alpha   90.00
_cell.angle_beta   90.00
_cell.angle_gamma   90.00
#
_symmetry.space_group_name_H-M   'P 1'
#
loop_
_entity.id
_entity.type
_entity.pdbx_description
1 polymer ?
#
loop_
_entity_poly.entity_id
_entity_poly.type
_entity_poly.pdbx_seq_one_letter_code
_entity_poly.pdbx_strand_id
1 'polypeptide(L)'
;MTGWAGGPAAGELSGRPCDEIAELALGSAAVVFGRDRSVIADGLRGIYLHDWSADPLARGAYSFGGVGASAARMVLAEAAGGRLFLAGEVLAPPGRAGTVHGAIASGHATMERLLSARPGSG
;
A
#
# COMPACT_ATOMS: atom_id res chain seq x y z
N MET A 1 7.04 -12.55 -15.10
CA MET A 1 7.32 -12.87 -13.68
C MET A 1 7.05 -11.63 -12.84
N THR A 2 6.78 -11.80 -11.55
CA THR A 2 6.60 -10.67 -10.62
C THR A 2 7.57 -10.85 -9.47
N GLY A 3 8.31 -9.80 -9.14
CA GLY A 3 9.15 -9.72 -7.95
C GLY A 3 8.67 -8.59 -7.05
N TRP A 4 9.02 -8.67 -5.76
CA TRP A 4 8.71 -7.63 -4.79
C TRP A 4 9.91 -7.39 -3.87
N ALA A 5 10.04 -6.15 -3.42
CA ALA A 5 10.91 -5.78 -2.32
C ALA A 5 10.04 -5.23 -1.19
N GLY A 6 10.31 -5.64 0.04
CA GLY A 6 9.64 -5.15 1.25
C GLY A 6 10.66 -4.75 2.30
N GLY A 7 10.22 -4.04 3.34
CA GLY A 7 11.07 -3.65 4.46
C GLY A 7 12.24 -2.74 4.04
N PRO A 8 13.42 -2.85 4.67
CA PRO A 8 14.58 -1.99 4.39
C PRO A 8 15.00 -1.99 2.92
N ALA A 9 14.96 -3.16 2.25
CA ALA A 9 15.30 -3.27 0.84
C ALA A 9 14.39 -2.45 -0.07
N ALA A 10 13.10 -2.30 0.26
CA ALA A 10 12.20 -1.43 -0.49
C ALA A 10 12.60 0.04 -0.34
N GLY A 11 13.07 0.45 0.84
CA GLY A 11 13.58 1.81 1.08
C GLY A 11 14.88 2.09 0.33
N GLU A 12 15.79 1.13 0.28
CA GLU A 12 17.06 1.23 -0.49
C GLU A 12 16.83 1.29 -2.00
N LEU A 13 15.74 0.70 -2.49
CA LEU A 13 15.38 0.71 -3.91
C LEU A 13 14.54 1.92 -4.31
N SER A 14 13.89 2.59 -3.35
CA SER A 14 12.97 3.69 -3.65
C SER A 14 13.69 4.87 -4.28
N GLY A 15 13.05 5.49 -5.28
CA GLY A 15 13.58 6.64 -6.02
C GLY A 15 14.70 6.31 -7.01
N ARG A 16 15.13 5.04 -7.12
CA ARG A 16 16.16 4.66 -8.10
C ARG A 16 15.60 4.61 -9.53
N PRO A 17 16.42 4.89 -10.54
CA PRO A 17 16.06 4.74 -11.95
C PRO A 17 15.58 3.32 -12.31
N CYS A 18 14.66 3.22 -13.26
CA CYS A 18 14.05 1.94 -13.66
C CYS A 18 15.06 0.96 -14.27
N ASP A 19 16.04 1.45 -15.03
CA ASP A 19 17.13 0.69 -15.62
C ASP A 19 18.04 0.08 -14.54
N GLU A 20 18.38 0.84 -13.49
CA GLU A 20 19.14 0.29 -12.37
C GLU A 20 18.40 -0.86 -11.67
N ILE A 21 17.09 -0.69 -11.45
CA ILE A 21 16.26 -1.73 -10.83
C ILE A 21 16.11 -2.93 -11.78
N ALA A 22 16.02 -2.70 -13.09
CA ALA A 22 15.99 -3.76 -14.09
C ALA A 22 17.23 -4.64 -14.02
N GLU A 23 18.41 -4.04 -13.85
CA GLU A 23 19.64 -4.81 -13.78
C GLU A 23 19.75 -5.67 -12.53
N LEU A 24 19.30 -5.15 -11.39
CA LEU A 24 19.19 -5.94 -10.16
C LEU A 24 18.19 -7.09 -10.29
N ALA A 25 17.05 -6.83 -10.95
CA ALA A 25 16.04 -7.85 -11.21
C ALA A 25 16.55 -8.95 -12.14
N LEU A 26 17.28 -8.60 -13.21
CA LEU A 26 17.90 -9.54 -14.13
C LEU A 26 18.96 -10.40 -13.44
N GLY A 27 19.81 -9.78 -12.60
CA GLY A 27 20.78 -10.51 -11.79
C GLY A 27 20.11 -11.49 -10.81
N SER A 28 19.06 -11.05 -10.12
CA SER A 28 18.29 -11.91 -9.22
C SER A 28 17.61 -13.07 -9.96
N ALA A 29 17.03 -12.81 -11.13
CA ALA A 29 16.39 -13.82 -11.96
C ALA A 29 17.39 -14.86 -12.48
N ALA A 30 18.58 -14.44 -12.94
CA ALA A 30 19.63 -15.35 -13.38
C ALA A 30 20.02 -16.35 -12.28
N VAL A 31 20.18 -15.88 -11.04
CA VAL A 31 20.45 -16.72 -9.87
C VAL A 31 19.31 -17.70 -9.61
N VAL A 32 18.06 -17.20 -9.55
CA VAL A 32 16.87 -18.02 -9.27
C VAL A 32 16.67 -19.12 -10.32
N PHE A 33 16.90 -18.81 -11.59
CA PHE A 33 16.69 -19.76 -12.68
C PHE A 33 17.92 -20.61 -13.02
N GLY A 34 19.08 -20.34 -12.42
CA GLY A 34 20.33 -21.04 -12.74
C GLY A 34 20.69 -20.90 -14.23
N ARG A 35 20.55 -19.67 -14.75
CA ARG A 35 20.82 -19.33 -16.15
C ARG A 35 21.74 -18.14 -16.23
N ASP A 36 22.46 -18.04 -17.35
CA ASP A 36 23.25 -16.85 -17.62
C ASP A 36 22.35 -15.61 -17.73
N ARG A 37 22.83 -14.48 -17.22
CA ARG A 37 22.07 -13.21 -17.26
C ARG A 37 21.76 -12.77 -18.68
N SER A 38 22.65 -13.00 -19.65
CA SER A 38 22.40 -12.67 -21.06
C SER A 38 21.18 -13.42 -21.59
N VAL A 39 21.03 -14.71 -21.25
CA VAL A 39 19.87 -15.52 -21.67
C VAL A 39 18.56 -14.97 -21.08
N ILE A 40 18.59 -14.50 -19.83
CA ILE A 40 17.41 -13.87 -19.21
C ILE A 40 17.11 -12.52 -19.88
N ALA A 41 18.14 -11.71 -20.13
CA ALA A 41 18.01 -10.40 -20.76
C ALA A 41 17.47 -10.48 -22.19
N ASP A 42 17.96 -11.45 -22.99
CA ASP A 42 17.50 -11.68 -24.37
C ASP A 42 16.00 -12.02 -24.45
N GLY A 43 15.47 -12.66 -23.40
CA GLY A 43 14.05 -12.99 -23.28
C GLY A 43 13.17 -11.84 -22.76
N LEU A 44 13.76 -10.73 -22.29
CA LEU A 44 13.01 -9.65 -21.67
C LEU A 44 12.22 -8.85 -22.73
N ARG A 45 10.89 -8.78 -22.57
CA ARG A 45 10.00 -8.02 -23.46
C ARG A 45 9.60 -6.67 -22.93
N GLY A 46 9.71 -6.47 -21.62
CA GLY A 46 9.37 -5.23 -20.95
C GLY A 46 9.48 -5.37 -19.46
N ILE A 47 9.73 -4.25 -18.79
CA ILE A 47 9.74 -4.14 -17.34
C ILE A 47 8.73 -3.09 -16.93
N TYR A 48 7.98 -3.40 -15.87
CA TYR A 48 7.07 -2.48 -15.22
C TYR A 48 7.45 -2.44 -13.75
N LEU A 49 7.67 -1.24 -13.25
CA LEU A 49 8.04 -0.98 -11.88
C LEU A 49 7.04 0.00 -11.29
N HIS A 50 6.67 -0.24 -10.03
CA HIS A 50 5.89 0.72 -9.28
C HIS A 50 6.52 0.91 -7.90
N ASP A 51 6.99 2.14 -7.64
CA ASP A 51 7.51 2.55 -6.35
C ASP A 51 6.38 3.16 -5.52
N TRP A 52 5.74 2.32 -4.71
CA TRP A 52 4.65 2.75 -3.83
C TRP A 52 5.06 3.84 -2.84
N SER A 53 6.32 3.87 -2.42
CA SER A 53 6.83 4.84 -1.44
C SER A 53 7.00 6.23 -2.06
N ALA A 54 7.43 6.29 -3.32
CA ALA A 54 7.59 7.53 -4.07
C ALA A 54 6.29 8.02 -4.75
N ASP A 55 5.26 7.17 -4.88
CA ASP A 55 3.96 7.57 -5.42
C ASP A 55 3.33 8.67 -4.53
N PRO A 56 3.07 9.88 -5.06
CA PRO A 56 2.57 11.00 -4.26
C PRO A 56 1.15 10.80 -3.73
N LEU A 57 0.36 9.91 -4.34
CA LEU A 57 -1.00 9.56 -3.95
C LEU A 57 -1.04 8.43 -2.91
N ALA A 58 -0.08 7.51 -2.95
CA ALA A 58 -0.03 6.37 -2.03
C ALA A 58 0.92 6.59 -0.84
N ARG A 59 2.14 7.08 -1.08
CA ARG A 59 3.21 7.33 -0.08
C ARG A 59 3.58 6.11 0.76
N GLY A 60 3.40 4.92 0.20
CA GLY A 60 3.57 3.62 0.84
C GLY A 60 2.60 2.60 0.26
N ALA A 61 2.89 1.31 0.45
CA ALA A 61 2.07 0.23 -0.10
C ALA A 61 0.76 0.04 0.67
N TYR A 62 0.85 -0.14 1.99
CA TYR A 62 -0.28 -0.31 2.91
C TYR A 62 0.15 0.01 4.34
N SER A 63 -0.82 0.30 5.19
CA SER A 63 -0.63 0.62 6.59
C SER A 63 -0.20 -0.60 7.39
N PHE A 64 0.76 -0.41 8.30
CA PHE A 64 1.11 -1.38 9.32
C PHE A 64 1.07 -0.70 10.69
N GLY A 65 0.65 -1.43 11.72
CA GLY A 65 0.55 -0.90 13.08
C GLY A 65 1.92 -0.87 13.75
N GLY A 66 2.52 0.30 13.88
CA GLY A 66 3.64 0.51 14.82
C GLY A 66 3.18 0.40 16.28
N VAL A 67 4.12 0.41 17.21
CA VAL A 67 3.82 0.48 18.66
C VAL A 67 2.95 1.72 18.92
N GLY A 68 1.79 1.54 19.56
CA GLY A 68 0.82 2.61 19.83
C GLY A 68 -0.19 2.91 18.71
N ALA A 69 -0.10 2.26 17.55
CA ALA A 69 -0.98 2.54 16.41
C ALA A 69 -2.47 2.30 16.68
N SER A 70 -2.82 1.41 17.63
CA SER A 70 -4.22 1.16 17.99
C SER A 70 -4.91 2.42 18.52
N ALA A 71 -4.24 3.15 19.42
CA ALA A 71 -4.78 4.40 19.97
C ALA A 71 -4.91 5.49 18.89
N ALA A 72 -3.90 5.61 18.02
CA ALA A 72 -3.92 6.57 16.92
C ALA A 72 -5.07 6.29 15.93
N ARG A 73 -5.39 5.02 15.65
CA ARG A 73 -6.53 4.65 14.80
C ARG A 73 -7.87 5.05 15.39
N MET A 74 -8.03 4.93 16.72
CA MET A 74 -9.27 5.36 17.38
C MET A 74 -9.48 6.86 17.20
N VAL A 75 -8.43 7.67 17.39
CA VAL A 75 -8.47 9.12 17.16
C VAL A 75 -8.80 9.44 15.70
N LEU A 76 -8.17 8.77 14.73
CA LEU A 76 -8.47 8.96 13.32
C LEU A 76 -9.91 8.56 12.93
N ALA A 77 -10.51 7.62 13.66
CA ALA A 77 -11.88 7.18 13.42
C ALA A 77 -12.93 8.14 14.01
N GLU A 78 -12.53 9.16 14.77
CA GLU A 78 -13.44 10.19 15.28
C GLU A 78 -13.78 11.20 14.19
N ALA A 79 -15.08 11.46 14.00
CA ALA A 79 -15.53 12.45 13.04
C ALA A 79 -15.23 13.86 13.57
N ALA A 80 -14.40 14.63 12.86
CA ALA A 80 -14.07 15.99 13.29
C ALA A 80 -15.32 16.88 13.21
N GLY A 81 -15.94 17.12 14.38
CA GLY A 81 -17.12 17.96 14.55
C GLY A 81 -18.34 17.50 13.76
N GLY A 82 -18.50 16.19 13.51
CA GLY A 82 -19.62 15.61 12.76
C GLY A 82 -19.70 16.04 11.29
N ARG A 83 -18.62 16.63 10.76
CA ARG A 83 -18.55 17.22 9.40
C ARG A 83 -17.56 16.51 8.49
N LEU A 84 -16.48 16.00 9.06
CA LEU A 84 -15.49 15.20 8.35
C LEU A 84 -15.55 13.76 8.85
N PHE A 85 -15.72 12.83 7.91
CA PHE A 85 -15.70 11.39 8.16
C PHE A 85 -14.60 10.77 7.32
N LEU A 86 -13.80 9.89 7.93
CA LEU A 86 -12.69 9.22 7.26
C LEU A 86 -13.01 7.73 7.07
N ALA A 87 -12.64 7.20 5.92
CA ALA A 87 -12.66 5.78 5.60
C ALA A 87 -11.33 5.39 4.95
N GLY A 88 -11.00 4.11 4.96
CA GLY A 88 -9.78 3.58 4.36
C GLY A 88 -9.28 2.35 5.11
N GLU A 89 -8.34 1.63 4.50
CA GLU A 89 -7.84 0.38 5.06
C GLU A 89 -7.27 0.51 6.49
N VAL A 90 -6.70 1.65 6.87
CA VAL A 90 -6.18 1.90 8.22
C VAL A 90 -7.29 1.98 9.28
N LEU A 91 -8.52 2.32 8.87
CA LEU A 91 -9.71 2.45 9.72
C LEU A 91 -10.58 1.17 9.73
N ALA A 92 -10.10 0.10 9.10
CA ALA A 92 -10.76 -1.19 9.15
C ALA A 92 -10.81 -1.74 10.58
N PRO A 93 -11.81 -2.59 10.91
CA PRO A 93 -11.85 -3.31 12.18
C PRO A 93 -10.54 -4.05 12.48
N PRO A 94 -10.25 -4.33 13.77
CA PRO A 94 -9.08 -5.08 14.17
C PRO A 94 -8.90 -6.38 13.36
N GLY A 95 -7.66 -6.64 12.93
CA GLY A 95 -7.33 -7.81 12.10
C GLY A 95 -7.64 -7.67 10.61
N ARG A 96 -8.19 -6.54 10.14
CA ARG A 96 -8.48 -6.32 8.71
C ARG A 96 -7.78 -5.09 8.10
N ALA A 97 -6.98 -4.38 8.88
CA ALA A 97 -6.18 -3.26 8.38
C ALA A 97 -5.12 -3.74 7.37
N GLY A 98 -4.76 -2.88 6.41
CA GLY A 98 -3.83 -3.26 5.34
C GLY A 98 -4.47 -4.11 4.23
N THR A 99 -5.81 -4.15 4.13
CA THR A 99 -6.52 -5.01 3.17
C THR A 99 -7.62 -4.27 2.42
N VAL A 100 -7.89 -4.72 1.19
CA VAL A 100 -9.00 -4.24 0.36
C VAL A 100 -10.35 -4.45 1.03
N HIS A 101 -10.59 -5.64 1.58
CA HIS A 101 -11.81 -5.97 2.30
C HIS A 101 -12.02 -5.08 3.53
N GLY A 102 -10.93 -4.73 4.23
CA GLY A 102 -10.94 -3.79 5.33
C GLY A 102 -11.32 -2.37 4.89
N ALA A 103 -10.74 -1.88 3.79
CA ALA A 103 -11.09 -0.58 3.22
C ALA A 103 -12.57 -0.50 2.85
N ILE A 104 -13.10 -1.50 2.15
CA ILE A 104 -14.51 -1.57 1.77
C ILE A 104 -15.41 -1.56 3.02
N ALA A 105 -15.12 -2.42 3.99
CA ALA A 105 -15.88 -2.49 5.24
C ALA A 105 -15.87 -1.16 6.00
N SER A 106 -14.72 -0.47 6.05
CA SER A 106 -14.61 0.85 6.68
C SER A 106 -15.47 1.90 5.95
N GLY A 107 -15.58 1.83 4.62
CA GLY A 107 -16.42 2.71 3.82
C GLY A 107 -17.90 2.55 4.16
N HIS A 108 -18.39 1.31 4.24
CA HIS A 108 -19.77 1.02 4.65
C HIS A 108 -20.07 1.56 6.05
N ALA A 109 -19.21 1.26 7.04
CA ALA A 109 -19.38 1.74 8.41
C ALA A 109 -19.36 3.28 8.49
N THR A 110 -18.52 3.93 7.68
CA THR A 110 -18.43 5.40 7.61
C THR A 110 -19.69 6.00 7.01
N MET A 111 -20.27 5.36 5.98
CA MET A 111 -21.54 5.78 5.39
C MET A 111 -22.69 5.73 6.41
N GLU A 112 -22.80 4.67 7.20
CA GLU A 112 -23.81 4.55 8.26
C GLU A 112 -23.69 5.68 9.30
N ARG A 113 -22.45 6.01 9.69
CA ARG A 113 -22.17 7.13 10.60
C ARG A 113 -22.54 8.48 10.00
N LEU A 114 -22.22 8.70 8.73
CA LEU A 114 -22.56 9.92 8.01
C LEU A 114 -24.08 10.10 7.93
N LEU A 115 -24.82 9.05 7.57
CA LEU A 115 -26.28 9.09 7.50
C LEU A 115 -26.92 9.37 8.87
N SER A 116 -26.38 8.79 9.94
CA SER A 116 -26.87 9.00 11.31
C SER A 116 -26.56 10.40 11.86
N ALA A 117 -25.50 11.04 11.36
CA ALA A 117 -25.10 12.38 11.78
C ALA A 117 -25.82 13.51 11.02
N ARG A 118 -26.63 13.19 9.99
CA ARG A 118 -27.42 14.20 9.28
C ARG A 118 -28.41 14.84 10.26
N PRO A 119 -28.39 16.18 10.42
CA PRO A 119 -29.49 16.86 11.09
C PRO A 119 -30.77 16.54 10.31
N GLY A 120 -31.84 16.19 11.03
CA GLY A 120 -33.13 15.87 10.42
C GLY A 120 -33.53 16.94 9.41
N SER A 121 -33.88 16.51 8.20
CA SER A 121 -34.77 17.24 7.31
C SER A 121 -36.15 17.30 7.99
N GLY A 122 -36.29 18.20 8.95
CA GLY A 122 -37.57 18.72 9.42
C GLY A 122 -38.01 19.89 8.56
#